data_AF-A0A7W0LYJ3-F1
#
_entry.id   AF-A0A7W0LYJ3-F1
#
_cell.length_a   1.000
_cell.length_b   1.000
_cell.length_c   1.000
_cell.angle_alpha   90.00
_cell.angle_beta   90.00
_cell.angle_gamma   90.00
#
_symmetry.space_group_name_H-M   'P 1'
#
loop_
_entity.id
_entity.type
_entity.pdbx_description
1 polymer ?
#
loop_
_entity_poly.entity_id
_entity_poly.type
_entity_poly.pdbx_seq_one_letter_code
_entity_poly.pdbx_strand_id
1 'polypeptide(L)'
;MIRPLPALRPRSALLALAGSALMAAAVAGCGGEVDVKQEDRVAATIFNQRCSGCHTLTSANSYGSKPVGDVKSGERTNGPNFDQRKEKRDDVLFAIRNGGFSGAIMPANIVVGEEAEMLADFLASYSGTESTSAAP
;
A
#
# COMPACT_ATOMS: atom_id res chain seq x y z
N MET A 1 -73.37 22.75 16.82
CA MET A 1 -72.36 23.61 17.45
C MET A 1 -71.09 22.78 17.63
N ILE A 2 -70.04 23.15 16.91
CA ILE A 2 -68.79 22.39 16.76
C ILE A 2 -67.89 22.70 17.97
N ARG A 3 -67.44 21.67 18.71
CA ARG A 3 -66.41 21.81 19.74
C ARG A 3 -65.04 21.52 19.13
N PRO A 4 -64.04 22.41 19.23
CA PRO A 4 -62.69 22.13 18.74
C PRO A 4 -61.96 21.19 19.73
N LEU A 5 -61.19 20.25 19.17
CA LEU A 5 -60.25 19.42 19.93
C LEU A 5 -59.01 20.26 20.34
N PRO A 6 -58.41 20.02 21.51
CA PRO A 6 -57.20 20.73 21.93
C PRO A 6 -55.99 20.26 21.12
N ALA A 7 -55.22 21.22 20.61
CA ALA A 7 -53.96 20.99 19.94
C ALA A 7 -52.88 20.53 20.95
N LEU A 8 -52.39 19.31 20.81
CA LEU A 8 -51.17 18.86 21.49
C LEU A 8 -49.97 19.59 20.88
N ARG A 9 -49.29 20.40 21.70
CA ARG A 9 -48.02 21.05 21.36
C ARG A 9 -46.87 20.10 21.75
N PRO A 10 -46.00 19.67 20.82
CA PRO A 10 -44.78 18.96 21.18
C PRO A 10 -43.75 20.00 21.62
N ARG A 11 -43.75 20.36 22.89
CA ARG A 11 -42.61 21.05 23.52
C ARG A 11 -41.82 19.99 24.28
N SER A 12 -40.51 19.97 24.06
CA SER A 12 -39.52 19.18 24.79
C SER A 12 -39.17 17.80 24.23
N ALA A 13 -38.83 17.72 22.93
CA ALA A 13 -37.98 16.65 22.39
C ALA A 13 -36.55 17.17 22.11
N LEU A 14 -36.00 17.94 23.04
CA LEU A 14 -34.64 18.47 23.00
C LEU A 14 -33.85 17.88 24.18
N LEU A 15 -33.53 16.59 24.08
CA LEU A 15 -32.59 15.87 24.96
C LEU A 15 -32.18 14.55 24.26
N ALA A 16 -31.67 14.65 23.04
CA ALA A 16 -31.17 13.51 22.27
C ALA A 16 -29.83 13.80 21.57
N LEU A 17 -28.98 14.65 22.17
CA LEU A 17 -27.60 14.84 21.73
C LEU A 17 -26.68 14.78 22.96
N ALA A 18 -26.42 13.56 23.45
CA ALA A 18 -25.34 13.29 24.38
C ALA A 18 -24.35 12.34 23.70
N GLY A 19 -23.38 12.96 23.00
CA GLY A 19 -22.02 12.46 22.84
C GLY A 19 -21.84 11.06 22.26
N SER A 20 -21.89 10.95 20.94
CA SER A 20 -21.16 9.90 20.21
C SER A 20 -19.66 10.11 20.45
N ALA A 21 -19.16 9.55 21.55
CA ALA A 21 -17.76 9.59 21.92
C ALA A 21 -16.93 8.81 20.89
N LEU A 22 -15.95 9.53 20.35
CA LEU A 22 -14.85 9.11 19.48
C LEU A 22 -14.54 7.60 19.50
N MET A 23 -14.90 6.92 18.42
CA MET A 23 -14.29 5.64 18.06
C MET A 23 -13.04 5.93 17.22
N ALA A 24 -11.95 6.35 17.87
CA ALA A 24 -10.63 6.34 17.25
C ALA A 24 -10.13 4.89 17.24
N ALA A 25 -10.62 4.10 16.28
CA ALA A 25 -10.06 2.79 16.00
C ALA A 25 -8.65 3.00 15.45
N ALA A 26 -7.64 2.90 16.32
CA ALA A 26 -6.28 2.64 15.89
C ALA A 26 -6.30 1.24 15.24
N VAL A 27 -6.43 1.20 13.92
CA VAL A 27 -6.28 -0.02 13.15
C VAL A 27 -4.78 -0.36 13.22
N ALA A 28 -4.40 -1.13 14.23
CA ALA A 28 -3.12 -1.80 14.25
C ALA A 28 -3.15 -2.86 13.14
N GLY A 29 -2.85 -2.43 11.91
CA GLY A 29 -2.54 -3.37 10.84
C GLY A 29 -1.29 -4.16 11.21
N CYS A 30 -1.18 -5.41 10.77
CA CYS A 30 0.08 -6.15 10.76
C CYS A 30 1.06 -5.48 9.77
N GLY A 31 1.51 -4.27 10.08
CA GLY A 31 2.55 -3.57 9.34
C GLY A 31 3.88 -3.82 10.03
N GLY A 32 4.75 -4.60 9.39
CA GLY A 32 6.15 -4.68 9.81
C GLY A 32 6.80 -3.30 9.76
N GLU A 33 7.77 -3.06 10.63
CA GLU A 33 8.46 -1.79 10.68
C GLU A 33 9.37 -1.62 9.46
N VAL A 34 9.31 -0.44 8.82
CA VAL A 34 10.13 -0.09 7.65
C VAL A 34 11.18 0.94 8.03
N ASP A 35 12.44 0.61 7.78
CA ASP A 35 13.60 1.50 7.97
C ASP A 35 13.89 2.26 6.67
N VAL A 36 13.19 3.38 6.50
CA VAL A 36 13.33 4.32 5.37
C VAL A 36 13.27 5.74 5.90
N LYS A 37 13.81 6.70 5.13
CA LYS A 37 13.70 8.13 5.47
C LYS A 37 12.24 8.56 5.58
N GLN A 38 11.99 9.59 6.37
CA GLN A 38 10.63 10.08 6.60
C GLN A 38 9.93 10.49 5.30
N GLU A 39 10.64 11.14 4.37
CA GLU A 39 10.11 11.51 3.06
C GLU A 39 9.72 10.31 2.19
N ASP A 40 10.33 9.14 2.41
CA ASP A 40 10.15 7.93 1.59
C ASP A 40 9.06 6.99 2.14
N ARG A 41 8.54 7.24 3.34
CA ARG A 41 7.54 6.37 3.99
C ARG A 41 6.26 6.20 3.19
N VAL A 42 5.84 7.25 2.47
CA VAL A 42 4.67 7.19 1.59
C VAL A 42 4.93 6.24 0.42
N ALA A 43 6.09 6.35 -0.23
CA ALA A 43 6.46 5.47 -1.33
C ALA A 43 6.59 4.01 -0.87
N ALA A 44 7.20 3.76 0.30
CA ALA A 44 7.25 2.43 0.91
C ALA A 44 5.85 1.85 1.17
N THR A 45 4.91 2.68 1.63
CA THR A 45 3.51 2.28 1.86
C THR A 45 2.80 1.94 0.56
N ILE A 46 2.96 2.76 -0.48
CA ILE A 46 2.41 2.49 -1.81
C ILE A 46 2.98 1.20 -2.36
N PHE A 47 4.30 0.99 -2.27
CA PHE A 47 4.94 -0.23 -2.72
C PHE A 47 4.36 -1.45 -2.01
N ASN A 48 4.22 -1.39 -0.69
CA ASN A 48 3.63 -2.46 0.10
C ASN A 48 2.19 -2.77 -0.34
N GLN A 49 1.36 -1.76 -0.53
CA GLN A 49 -0.05 -1.94 -0.88
C GLN A 49 -0.28 -2.39 -2.32
N ARG A 50 0.61 -2.03 -3.25
CA ARG A 50 0.39 -2.22 -4.68
C ARG A 50 1.28 -3.29 -5.29
N CYS A 51 2.50 -3.47 -4.80
CA CYS A 51 3.53 -4.29 -5.44
C CYS A 51 3.88 -5.57 -4.66
N SER A 52 3.48 -5.65 -3.38
CA SER A 52 3.99 -6.71 -2.49
C SER A 52 3.53 -8.12 -2.77
N GLY A 53 2.43 -8.28 -3.49
CA GLY A 53 1.94 -9.61 -3.90
C GLY A 53 2.90 -10.34 -4.83
N CYS A 54 3.77 -9.62 -5.55
CA CYS A 54 4.66 -10.21 -6.53
C CYS A 54 6.14 -9.88 -6.28
N HIS A 55 6.45 -8.77 -5.60
CA HIS A 55 7.84 -8.31 -5.46
C HIS A 55 8.33 -8.36 -4.02
N THR A 56 9.60 -8.65 -3.85
CA THR A 56 10.31 -8.50 -2.57
C THR A 56 11.08 -7.20 -2.57
N LEU A 57 10.92 -6.44 -1.48
CA LEU A 57 11.70 -5.27 -1.12
C LEU A 57 11.53 -5.06 0.38
N THR A 58 12.55 -5.38 1.15
CA THR A 58 12.46 -5.41 2.61
C THR A 58 12.25 -4.02 3.21
N SER A 59 12.80 -2.96 2.60
CA SER A 59 12.57 -1.56 3.00
C SER A 59 11.10 -1.10 2.85
N ALA A 60 10.27 -1.88 2.13
CA ALA A 60 8.83 -1.68 2.02
C ALA A 60 8.02 -2.83 2.65
N ASN A 61 8.64 -3.62 3.52
CA ASN A 61 8.02 -4.77 4.20
C ASN A 61 7.31 -5.72 3.22
N SER A 62 7.99 -6.06 2.12
CA SER A 62 7.42 -6.76 0.98
C SER A 62 8.18 -8.02 0.65
N TYR A 63 7.48 -9.16 0.46
CA TYR A 63 8.09 -10.50 0.35
C TYR A 63 7.46 -11.39 -0.72
N GLY A 64 6.96 -10.80 -1.83
CA GLY A 64 6.21 -11.54 -2.86
C GLY A 64 7.05 -12.25 -3.92
N SER A 65 8.37 -12.04 -3.96
CA SER A 65 9.24 -12.71 -4.92
C SER A 65 9.47 -14.18 -4.57
N LYS A 66 9.92 -14.96 -5.56
CA LYS A 66 10.31 -16.34 -5.32
C LYS A 66 11.42 -16.43 -4.25
N PRO A 67 11.35 -17.40 -3.31
CA PRO A 67 12.42 -17.63 -2.35
C PRO A 67 13.76 -17.91 -3.02
N VAL A 68 14.85 -17.43 -2.38
CA VAL A 68 16.21 -17.66 -2.86
C VAL A 68 16.50 -19.16 -2.94
N GLY A 69 17.08 -19.61 -4.06
CA GLY A 69 17.46 -21.02 -4.26
C GLY A 69 16.32 -21.93 -4.74
N ASP A 70 15.07 -21.46 -4.80
CA ASP A 70 14.01 -22.22 -5.43
C ASP A 70 14.14 -22.14 -6.96
N VAL A 71 14.66 -23.20 -7.55
CA VAL A 71 14.87 -23.37 -9.00
C VAL A 71 13.74 -24.13 -9.70
N LYS A 72 12.67 -24.52 -8.98
CA LYS A 72 11.57 -25.28 -9.58
C LYS A 72 10.86 -24.46 -10.66
N SER A 73 10.62 -25.08 -11.81
CA SER A 73 9.80 -24.54 -12.90
C SER A 73 8.33 -24.58 -12.51
N GLY A 74 7.89 -23.60 -11.71
CA GLY A 74 6.47 -23.34 -11.45
C GLY A 74 5.89 -22.31 -12.40
N GLU A 75 4.59 -22.05 -12.28
CA GLU A 75 3.93 -20.92 -12.96
C GLU A 75 4.67 -19.61 -12.63
N ARG A 76 4.93 -18.77 -13.64
CA ARG A 76 5.66 -17.51 -13.43
C ARG A 76 4.69 -16.47 -12.86
N THR A 77 4.44 -16.54 -11.56
CA THR A 77 3.47 -15.65 -10.88
C THR A 77 4.12 -14.53 -10.06
N ASN A 78 5.45 -14.53 -9.94
CA ASN A 78 6.18 -13.59 -9.10
C ASN A 78 6.99 -12.60 -9.93
N GLY A 79 7.11 -11.40 -9.36
CA GLY A 79 7.99 -10.35 -9.79
C GLY A 79 9.37 -10.52 -9.16
N PRO A 80 10.37 -9.81 -9.69
CA PRO A 80 11.73 -10.01 -9.22
C PRO A 80 11.99 -9.43 -7.82
N ASN A 81 12.96 -9.98 -7.11
CA ASN A 81 13.42 -9.47 -5.81
C ASN A 81 14.25 -8.20 -6.03
N PHE A 82 13.86 -7.08 -5.43
CA PHE A 82 14.56 -5.79 -5.52
C PHE A 82 15.62 -5.60 -4.45
N ASP A 83 15.66 -6.40 -3.38
CA ASP A 83 16.79 -6.35 -2.42
C ASP A 83 18.10 -6.77 -3.13
N GLN A 84 18.00 -7.68 -4.11
CA GLN A 84 19.15 -8.24 -4.84
C GLN A 84 19.50 -7.51 -6.14
N ARG A 85 18.55 -6.78 -6.71
CA ARG A 85 18.72 -6.16 -8.03
C ARG A 85 18.51 -4.67 -7.92
N LYS A 86 19.52 -3.91 -8.35
CA LYS A 86 19.43 -2.47 -8.47
C LYS A 86 18.55 -2.09 -9.66
N GLU A 87 17.61 -1.19 -9.42
CA GLU A 87 16.75 -0.56 -10.41
C GLU A 87 17.19 0.86 -10.72
N LYS A 88 16.91 1.28 -11.95
CA LYS A 88 17.01 2.68 -12.36
C LYS A 88 15.61 3.28 -12.44
N ARG A 89 15.50 4.56 -12.12
CA ARG A 89 14.24 5.31 -12.14
C ARG A 89 13.44 5.14 -13.43
N ASP A 90 14.08 5.35 -14.58
CA ASP A 90 13.41 5.31 -15.89
C ASP A 90 12.94 3.90 -16.26
N ASP A 91 13.71 2.88 -15.86
CA ASP A 91 13.37 1.47 -16.04
C ASP A 91 12.12 1.11 -15.21
N VAL A 92 12.02 1.62 -13.98
CA VAL A 92 10.84 1.46 -13.12
C VAL A 92 9.61 2.14 -13.72
N LEU A 93 9.73 3.39 -14.18
CA LEU A 93 8.61 4.10 -14.81
C LEU A 93 8.14 3.37 -16.07
N PHE A 94 9.07 2.87 -16.88
CA PHE A 94 8.73 2.05 -18.04
C PHE A 94 7.95 0.80 -17.62
N ALA A 95 8.45 0.05 -16.65
CA ALA A 95 7.81 -1.17 -16.16
C ALA A 95 6.41 -0.90 -15.59
N ILE A 96 6.24 0.13 -14.76
CA ILE A 96 4.94 0.50 -14.19
C ILE A 96 3.93 0.83 -15.29
N ARG A 97 4.32 1.60 -16.31
CA ARG A 97 3.42 2.01 -17.40
C ARG A 97 3.04 0.86 -18.33
N ASN A 98 3.92 -0.12 -18.51
CA ASN A 98 3.76 -1.17 -19.53
C ASN A 98 3.44 -2.57 -18.97
N GLY A 99 3.40 -2.74 -17.65
CA GLY A 99 3.17 -4.06 -17.06
C GLY A 99 4.43 -4.93 -17.03
N GLY A 100 5.55 -4.32 -16.65
CA GLY A 100 6.88 -4.91 -16.75
C GLY A 100 7.44 -4.88 -18.17
N PHE A 101 8.68 -5.34 -18.33
CA PHE A 101 9.37 -5.33 -19.63
C PHE A 101 8.75 -6.26 -20.68
N SER A 102 7.96 -7.25 -20.27
CA SER A 102 7.24 -8.15 -21.18
C SER A 102 5.76 -7.81 -21.33
N GLY A 103 5.17 -7.02 -20.43
CA GLY A 103 3.71 -6.77 -20.38
C GLY A 103 2.86 -8.01 -20.04
N ALA A 104 3.47 -9.14 -19.70
CA ALA A 104 2.77 -10.43 -19.68
C ALA A 104 2.09 -10.78 -18.34
N ILE A 105 2.65 -10.33 -17.21
CA ILE A 105 2.24 -10.77 -15.86
C ILE A 105 2.01 -9.58 -14.93
N MET A 106 2.94 -8.63 -14.90
CA MET A 106 2.76 -7.42 -14.11
C MET A 106 1.67 -6.56 -14.75
N PRO A 107 0.65 -6.09 -14.00
CA PRO A 107 -0.37 -5.21 -14.55
C PRO A 107 0.22 -3.85 -14.96
N ALA A 108 -0.21 -3.33 -16.10
CA ALA A 108 0.13 -1.98 -16.54
C ALA A 108 -0.62 -0.93 -15.69
N ASN A 109 0.03 0.22 -15.47
CA ASN A 109 -0.51 1.39 -14.77
C ASN A 109 -1.04 1.07 -13.35
N ILE A 110 -0.35 0.19 -12.63
CA ILE A 110 -0.71 -0.18 -11.24
C ILE A 110 -0.72 1.03 -10.29
N VAL A 111 0.09 2.05 -10.61
CA VAL A 111 0.05 3.41 -10.10
C VAL A 111 0.30 4.38 -11.27
N VAL A 112 -0.10 5.64 -11.13
CA VAL A 112 0.05 6.67 -12.16
C VAL A 112 0.43 8.02 -11.56
N GLY A 113 0.90 8.95 -12.40
CA GLY A 113 1.22 10.31 -11.97
C GLY A 113 2.30 10.34 -10.88
N GLU A 114 2.07 11.16 -9.86
CA GLU A 114 3.02 11.37 -8.75
C GLU A 114 3.37 10.07 -8.00
N GLU A 115 2.43 9.15 -7.83
CA GLU A 115 2.71 7.85 -7.19
C GLU A 115 3.71 7.01 -7.98
N ALA A 116 3.64 7.06 -9.32
CA ALA A 116 4.58 6.35 -10.18
C ALA A 116 5.99 6.96 -10.10
N GLU A 117 6.08 8.29 -10.06
CA GLU A 117 7.35 9.00 -9.90
C GLU A 117 7.98 8.71 -8.52
N MET A 118 7.18 8.78 -7.45
CA MET A 118 7.62 8.43 -6.09
C MET A 118 8.14 7.00 -5.99
N LEU A 119 7.44 6.03 -6.59
CA LEU A 119 7.89 4.64 -6.60
C LEU A 119 9.18 4.44 -7.40
N ALA A 120 9.34 5.17 -8.50
CA ALA A 120 10.56 5.11 -9.30
C ALA A 120 11.78 5.65 -8.53
N ASP A 121 11.62 6.78 -7.85
CA ASP A 121 12.68 7.38 -7.01
C ASP A 121 12.99 6.50 -5.78
N PHE A 122 11.96 5.93 -5.17
CA PHE A 122 12.11 5.00 -4.05
C PHE A 122 12.86 3.73 -4.46
N LEU A 123 12.44 3.06 -5.53
CA LEU A 123 13.15 1.86 -6.03
C LEU A 123 14.57 2.20 -6.47
N ALA A 124 14.80 3.33 -7.13
CA ALA A 124 16.15 3.76 -7.48
C ALA A 124 17.04 3.99 -6.24
N SER A 125 16.47 4.35 -5.10
CA SER A 125 17.20 4.57 -3.85
C SER A 125 17.44 3.27 -3.07
N TYR A 126 16.40 2.47 -2.87
CA TYR A 126 16.41 1.34 -1.92
C TYR A 126 16.56 -0.05 -2.53
N SER A 127 16.53 -0.19 -3.87
CA SER A 127 16.82 -1.48 -4.50
C SER A 127 18.32 -1.78 -4.52
N GLY A 128 18.67 -3.06 -4.63
CA GLY A 128 20.04 -3.56 -4.68
C GLY A 128 20.83 -3.37 -3.38
N THR A 129 20.17 -2.96 -2.30
CA THR A 129 20.74 -2.94 -0.96
C THR A 129 20.22 -4.15 -0.23
N GLU A 130 21.08 -5.12 0.05
CA GLU A 130 20.78 -6.16 1.01
C GLU A 130 20.51 -5.46 2.35
N SER A 131 19.25 -5.36 2.74
CA SER A 131 18.89 -4.94 4.09
C SER A 131 19.41 -6.02 5.03
N THR A 132 20.40 -5.71 5.86
CA THR A 132 20.99 -6.58 6.90
C THR A 132 19.98 -7.09 7.95
N SER A 133 18.68 -6.90 7.76
CA SER A 133 17.61 -7.42 8.61
C SER A 133 16.93 -8.63 7.98
N ALA A 134 17.69 -9.70 7.74
CA ALA A 134 17.10 -11.03 7.67
C ALA A 134 16.75 -11.46 9.10
N ALA A 135 15.48 -11.30 9.50
CA ALA A 135 14.97 -12.07 10.62
C ALA A 135 14.76 -13.53 10.15
N PRO A 136 15.11 -14.53 10.97
CA PRO A 136 15.17 -15.95 10.61
C PRO A 136 13.81 -16.56 10.23
#